data_AF-A0A0R0KJA0-F1
#
_entry.id   AF-A0A0R0KJA0-F1
#
_cell.length_a   1.000
_cell.length_b   1.000
_cell.length_c   1.000
_cell.angle_alpha   90.00
_cell.angle_beta   90.00
_cell.angle_gamma   90.00
#
_symmetry.space_group_name_H-M   'P 1'
#
loop_
_entity.id
_entity.type
_entity.pdbx_description
1 polymer ?
#
loop_
_entity_poly.entity_id
_entity_poly.type
_entity_poly.pdbx_seq_one_letter_code
_entity_poly.pdbx_strand_id
1 'polypeptide(L)' 'MAEEKEGQGTNPPQEQPNEPLPKKKIKEMSRAEIQVVPPGYFVTADFKPQRVRLYVDESNKVTSAPRIG' A
#
# COMPACT_ATOMS: atom_id res chain seq x y z
N MET A 1 -68.20 -1.93 1.16
CA MET A 1 -67.86 -3.13 1.96
C MET A 1 -66.40 -3.44 1.72
N ALA A 2 -65.69 -3.73 2.82
CA ALA A 2 -64.39 -4.38 2.93
C ALA A 2 -63.17 -3.69 2.29
N GLU A 3 -62.29 -3.24 3.19
CA GLU A 3 -60.87 -3.03 2.99
C GLU A 3 -60.22 -4.40 2.71
N GLU A 4 -59.50 -4.56 1.60
CA GLU A 4 -58.44 -5.57 1.50
C GLU A 4 -57.09 -4.87 1.50
N LYS A 5 -56.40 -5.12 2.60
CA LYS A 5 -55.11 -4.61 3.02
C LYS A 5 -54.00 -5.47 2.39
N GLU A 6 -52.81 -4.87 2.35
CA GLU A 6 -51.54 -5.58 2.55
C GLU A 6 -51.02 -6.50 1.43
N GLY A 7 -50.73 -5.89 0.28
CA GLY A 7 -49.60 -6.35 -0.54
C GLY A 7 -48.27 -5.93 0.10
N GLN A 8 -47.87 -6.61 1.17
CA GLN A 8 -46.53 -6.53 1.76
C GLN A 8 -45.50 -7.10 0.77
N GLY A 9 -45.14 -6.32 -0.24
CA GLY A 9 -44.01 -6.61 -1.12
C GLY A 9 -42.72 -6.39 -0.34
N THR A 10 -42.25 -7.43 0.33
CA THR A 10 -40.94 -7.49 0.98
C THR A 10 -39.88 -7.20 -0.08
N ASN A 11 -39.24 -6.03 -0.02
CA ASN A 11 -37.99 -5.86 -0.75
C ASN A 11 -36.98 -6.78 -0.06
N PRO A 12 -36.44 -7.80 -0.75
CA PRO A 12 -35.38 -8.61 -0.18
C PRO A 12 -34.22 -7.69 0.19
N PRO A 13 -33.52 -7.94 1.31
CA PRO A 13 -32.30 -7.23 1.64
C PRO A 13 -31.37 -7.32 0.43
N GLN A 14 -31.10 -6.19 -0.23
CA GLN A 14 -30.06 -6.14 -1.25
C GLN A 14 -28.76 -6.40 -0.53
N GLU A 15 -28.27 -7.64 -0.61
CA GLU A 15 -26.96 -8.04 -0.15
C GLU A 15 -25.95 -7.06 -0.74
N GLN A 16 -25.45 -6.15 0.10
CA GLN A 16 -24.47 -5.16 -0.32
C GLN A 16 -23.30 -5.96 -0.90
N PRO A 17 -22.94 -5.74 -2.18
CA PRO A 17 -21.90 -6.53 -2.83
C PRO A 17 -20.65 -6.42 -1.97
N ASN A 18 -20.17 -7.57 -1.52
CA ASN A 18 -18.94 -7.72 -0.78
C ASN A 18 -17.81 -7.30 -1.73
N GLU A 19 -17.59 -6.00 -1.94
CA GLU A 19 -16.51 -5.52 -2.78
C GLU A 19 -15.22 -6.05 -2.14
N PRO A 20 -14.53 -7.00 -2.79
CA PRO A 20 -13.28 -7.48 -2.25
C PRO A 20 -12.32 -6.31 -2.32
N LEU A 21 -11.97 -5.76 -1.14
CA LEU A 21 -10.97 -4.70 -1.00
C LEU A 21 -9.85 -4.97 -2.00
N PRO A 22 -9.57 -4.05 -2.93
CA PRO A 22 -8.68 -4.31 -4.04
C PRO A 22 -7.39 -4.81 -3.45
N LYS A 23 -7.09 -6.10 -3.67
CA LYS A 23 -5.82 -6.71 -3.31
C LYS A 23 -4.78 -5.84 -3.99
N LYS A 24 -4.19 -4.91 -3.25
CA LYS A 24 -3.25 -3.93 -3.79
C LYS A 24 -2.14 -4.76 -4.38
N LYS A 25 -2.13 -4.89 -5.71
CA LYS A 25 -1.08 -5.59 -6.44
C LYS A 25 0.18 -4.83 -6.09
N ILE A 26 1.01 -5.43 -5.25
CA ILE A 26 2.37 -4.97 -5.01
C ILE A 26 3.02 -5.03 -6.38
N LYS A 27 3.23 -3.85 -7.00
CA LYS A 27 3.90 -3.76 -8.28
C LYS A 27 5.36 -4.07 -8.02
N GLU A 28 5.76 -5.30 -8.30
CA GLU A 28 7.16 -5.69 -8.23
C GLU A 28 7.99 -4.79 -9.15
N MET A 29 9.02 -4.17 -8.60
CA MET A 29 9.94 -3.29 -9.31
C MET A 29 11.21 -4.09 -9.61
N SER A 30 11.28 -4.71 -10.78
CA SER A 30 12.40 -5.60 -11.17
C SER A 30 13.75 -4.89 -11.29
N ARG A 31 13.77 -3.55 -11.28
CA ARG A 31 14.95 -2.73 -11.55
C ARG A 31 15.26 -1.73 -10.44
N ALA A 32 14.95 -2.09 -9.19
CA ALA A 32 15.34 -1.26 -8.06
C ALA A 32 16.86 -1.25 -7.90
N GLU A 33 17.45 -0.05 -7.80
CA GLU A 33 18.85 0.20 -7.56
C GLU A 33 19.07 0.43 -6.07
N ILE A 34 19.87 -0.42 -5.43
CA ILE A 34 20.15 -0.32 -4.00
C ILE A 34 21.42 0.52 -3.80
N GLN A 35 21.29 1.62 -3.07
CA GLN A 35 22.42 2.44 -2.65
C GLN A 35 22.65 2.26 -1.15
N VAL A 36 23.79 1.66 -0.78
CA VAL A 36 24.21 1.56 0.62
C VAL A 36 24.94 2.86 1.01
N VAL A 37 24.51 3.46 2.10
CA VAL A 37 25.03 4.72 2.62
C VAL A 37 25.68 4.45 3.98
N PRO A 38 27.01 4.52 4.09
CA PRO A 38 27.72 4.38 5.36
C PRO A 38 27.37 5.50 6.36
N PRO A 39 27.70 5.33 7.65
CA PRO A 39 27.44 6.35 8.65
C PRO A 39 28.23 7.64 8.34
N GLY A 40 27.61 8.79 8.55
CA GLY A 40 28.22 10.10 8.32
C GLY A 40 28.24 10.58 6.86
N TYR A 41 27.78 9.76 5.90
CA TYR A 41 27.71 10.15 4.50
C TYR A 41 26.42 10.93 4.19
N PHE A 42 26.58 12.07 3.53
CA PHE A 42 25.46 12.84 2.99
C PHE A 42 25.14 12.39 1.58
N VAL A 43 23.85 12.35 1.27
CA VAL A 43 23.32 12.00 -0.05
C VAL A 43 22.50 13.15 -0.59
N THR A 44 22.49 13.28 -1.92
CA THR A 44 21.70 14.30 -2.63
C THR A 44 20.20 14.09 -2.40
N ALA A 45 19.41 15.17 -2.37
CA ALA A 45 17.97 15.11 -2.09
C ALA A 45 17.11 14.87 -3.35
N ASP A 46 17.72 14.49 -4.46
CA ASP A 46 17.03 14.16 -5.70
C ASP A 46 16.19 12.89 -5.53
N PHE A 47 14.99 12.87 -6.12
CA PHE A 47 14.11 11.72 -6.10
C PHE A 47 14.32 10.86 -7.34
N LYS A 48 14.81 9.64 -7.14
CA LYS A 48 14.91 8.58 -8.15
C LYS A 48 13.99 7.42 -7.76
N PRO A 49 12.88 7.18 -8.48
CA PRO A 49 11.89 6.17 -8.09
C PRO A 49 12.40 4.73 -8.15
N GLN A 50 13.53 4.50 -8.83
CA GLN A 50 14.21 3.20 -8.85
C GLN A 50 15.20 3.03 -7.70
N ARG A 51 15.62 4.11 -7.04
CA ARG A 51 16.69 4.05 -6.03
C ARG A 51 16.10 3.78 -4.66
N VAL A 52 16.74 2.88 -3.92
CA VAL A 52 16.44 2.56 -2.53
C VAL A 52 17.69 2.80 -1.71
N ARG A 53 17.60 3.70 -0.72
CA ARG A 53 18.73 4.03 0.16
C ARG A 53 18.70 3.15 1.41
N LEU A 54 19.82 2.47 1.67
CA LEU A 54 20.07 1.68 2.87
C LEU A 54 21.13 2.38 3.71
N TYR A 55 20.72 3.02 4.79
CA TYR A 55 21.65 3.60 5.75
C TYR A 55 22.13 2.52 6.71
N VAL A 56 23.45 2.35 6.78
CA VAL A 56 24.08 1.34 7.63
C VAL A 56 24.96 1.99 8.69
N ASP A 57 25.20 1.27 9.78
CA ASP A 57 26.21 1.61 10.78
C ASP A 57 27.58 0.96 10.48
N GLU A 58 28.54 1.19 11.38
CA GLU A 58 29.89 0.61 11.33
C GLU A 58 29.89 -0.93 11.42
N SER A 59 28.85 -1.52 12.00
CA SER A 59 28.62 -2.97 12.07
C SER A 59 27.86 -3.52 10.85
N ASN A 60 27.67 -2.70 9.81
CA ASN A 60 26.89 -3.01 8.60
C ASN A 60 25.43 -3.41 8.90
N LYS A 61 24.84 -2.89 9.97
CA LYS A 61 23.41 -3.04 10.28
C LYS A 61 22.63 -1.88 9.75
N VAL A 62 21.44 -2.16 9.21
CA VAL A 62 20.52 -1.13 8.73
C VAL A 62 19.96 -0.36 9.93
N THR A 63 20.21 0.93 9.98
CA THR A 63 19.82 1.80 11.10
C THR A 63 18.51 2.53 10.88
N SER A 64 17.95 2.48 9.68
CA SER A 64 16.74 3.21 9.30
C SER A 64 15.94 2.46 8.25
N ALA A 65 14.61 2.65 8.27
CA ALA A 65 13.74 2.05 7.26
C ALA A 65 14.15 2.51 5.86
N PRO A 66 14.32 1.59 4.88
CA PRO A 66 14.68 1.95 3.52
C PRO A 66 13.58 2.83 2.92
N ARG A 67 14.01 3.84 2.15
CA ARG A 67 13.11 4.75 1.44
C ARG A 67 13.48 4.77 -0.03
N ILE A 68 12.44 4.90 -0.87
CA ILE A 68 12.60 5.14 -2.30
C ILE A 68 12.98 6.61 -2.48
N GLY A 69 14.07 6.88 -3.20
CA GLY A 69 14.61 8.22 -3.36
C GLY A 69 16.01 8.23 -3.94
#